data_AF-A0A840Y5N8-F1
#
_entry.id   AF-A0A840Y5N8-F1
#
_cell.length_a   1.000
_cell.length_b   1.000
_cell.length_c   1.000
_cell.angle_alpha   90.00
_cell.angle_beta   90.00
_cell.angle_gamma   90.00
#
_symmetry.space_group_name_H-M   'P 1'
#
loop_
_entity.id
_entity.type
_entity.pdbx_description
1 polymer ?
#
loop_
_entity_poly.entity_id
_entity_poly.type
_entity_poly.pdbx_seq_one_letter_code
_entity_poly.pdbx_strand_id
1 'polypeptide(L)'
;MGTGLLLAALALLALAALLVLVHGLPPEPASEAARVRPEVAKPTLTPREFEQHCADVLAARGWSVTVGRGSGDQGVDVLARKAGRKVVLQCKLYARPVGNKAVQEALAGRGYAGADGAAVVSNAPYTASAHALAARVGVLLLHVSDLPRADTLFQFPEAPAPATEEEPTRARRRRARRPARARGRWPRPALRPLAAAAFAGFILLFPRLPPGGEEPPPRAARAVLPLPPPAPPLPLRAAR
;
A
#
# COMPACT_ATOMS: atom_id res chain seq x y z
N MET A 1 -27.74 -31.07 65.57
CA MET A 1 -26.90 -31.27 64.36
C MET A 1 -27.26 -30.32 63.19
N GLY A 2 -28.37 -29.57 63.22
CA GLY A 2 -28.80 -28.73 62.08
C GLY A 2 -28.17 -27.32 61.99
N THR A 3 -27.71 -26.74 63.09
CA THR A 3 -27.18 -25.35 63.09
C THR A 3 -25.83 -25.22 62.40
N GLY A 4 -24.95 -26.21 62.53
CA GLY A 4 -23.65 -26.22 61.85
C GLY A 4 -23.77 -26.29 60.33
N LEU A 5 -24.77 -27.02 59.82
CA LEU A 5 -25.04 -27.13 58.38
C LEU A 5 -25.59 -25.82 57.82
N LEU A 6 -26.45 -25.14 58.56
CA LEU A 6 -27.00 -23.84 58.17
C LEU A 6 -25.91 -22.76 58.08
N LEU A 7 -25.01 -22.71 59.06
CA LEU A 7 -23.89 -21.75 59.06
C LEU A 7 -22.90 -22.03 57.92
N ALA A 8 -22.62 -23.30 57.63
CA ALA A 8 -21.77 -23.67 56.50
C ALA A 8 -22.40 -23.26 55.15
N ALA A 9 -23.72 -23.44 54.99
CA ALA A 9 -24.43 -23.02 53.78
C ALA A 9 -24.42 -21.49 53.59
N LEU A 10 -24.65 -20.72 54.66
CA LEU A 10 -24.60 -19.26 54.62
C LEU A 10 -23.20 -18.74 54.29
N ALA A 11 -22.15 -19.37 54.84
CA ALA A 11 -20.76 -19.01 54.54
C ALA A 11 -20.40 -19.26 53.07
N LEU A 12 -20.86 -20.38 52.48
CA LEU A 12 -20.65 -20.69 51.07
C LEU A 12 -21.38 -19.71 50.14
N LEU A 13 -22.61 -19.33 50.48
CA LEU A 13 -23.37 -18.32 49.71
C LEU A 13 -22.70 -16.94 49.78
N ALA A 14 -22.23 -16.53 50.96
CA ALA A 14 -21.52 -15.27 51.13
C ALA A 14 -20.18 -15.25 50.35
N LEU A 15 -19.43 -16.36 50.37
CA LEU A 15 -18.19 -16.48 49.60
C LEU A 15 -18.45 -16.43 48.09
N ALA A 16 -19.48 -17.11 47.60
CA ALA A 16 -19.87 -17.07 46.19
C ALA A 16 -20.26 -15.64 45.75
N ALA A 17 -21.03 -14.92 46.57
CA ALA A 17 -21.40 -13.53 46.30
C ALA A 17 -20.17 -12.60 46.28
N LEU A 18 -19.23 -12.79 47.22
CA LEU A 18 -17.98 -12.03 47.26
C LEU A 18 -17.12 -12.28 46.01
N LEU A 19 -17.04 -13.53 45.54
CA LEU A 19 -16.33 -13.88 44.31
C LEU A 19 -16.95 -13.20 43.08
N VAL A 20 -18.28 -13.14 42.98
CA VAL A 20 -18.98 -12.42 41.89
C VAL A 20 -18.70 -10.91 41.98
N LEU A 21 -18.63 -10.34 43.17
CA LEU A 21 -18.36 -8.91 43.36
C LEU A 21 -16.91 -8.54 43.00
N VAL A 22 -15.94 -9.40 43.35
CA VAL A 22 -14.50 -9.18 43.11
C VAL A 22 -14.12 -9.43 41.64
N HIS A 23 -14.73 -10.44 41.01
CA HIS A 23 -14.41 -10.82 39.63
C HIS A 23 -15.33 -10.17 38.58
N GLY A 24 -16.34 -9.42 39.02
CA GLY A 24 -17.41 -8.91 38.16
C GLY A 24 -18.45 -10.00 37.84
N LEU A 25 -19.67 -9.57 37.50
CA LEU A 25 -20.65 -10.51 36.94
C LEU A 25 -20.02 -11.22 35.75
N PRO A 26 -20.18 -12.55 35.61
CA PRO A 26 -19.85 -13.20 34.36
C PRO A 26 -20.57 -12.44 33.25
N PRO A 27 -19.91 -12.15 32.12
CA PRO A 27 -20.60 -11.49 31.02
C PRO A 27 -21.85 -12.31 30.72
N GLU A 28 -23.01 -11.68 30.83
CA GLU A 28 -24.29 -12.25 30.41
C GLU A 28 -24.05 -13.00 29.09
N PRO A 29 -24.42 -14.28 28.96
CA PRO A 29 -24.24 -14.99 27.70
C PRO A 29 -25.02 -14.19 26.67
N ALA A 30 -24.28 -13.46 25.83
CA ALA A 30 -24.85 -12.58 24.82
C ALA A 30 -25.88 -13.40 24.05
N SER A 31 -27.14 -13.00 24.17
CA SER A 31 -28.33 -13.66 23.63
C SER A 31 -28.01 -14.43 22.34
N GLU A 32 -28.29 -15.73 22.37
CA GLU A 32 -28.27 -16.68 21.23
C GLU A 32 -29.03 -16.14 19.99
N ALA A 33 -29.82 -15.07 20.13
CA ALA A 33 -30.54 -14.39 19.06
C ALA A 33 -29.65 -13.60 18.07
N ALA A 34 -28.34 -13.52 18.27
CA ALA A 34 -27.41 -12.77 17.41
C ALA A 34 -26.60 -13.59 16.39
N ARG A 35 -26.91 -14.88 16.15
CA ARG A 35 -26.15 -15.69 15.18
C ARG A 35 -26.99 -16.46 14.17
N VAL A 36 -27.86 -15.75 13.46
CA VAL A 36 -27.93 -16.00 12.02
C VAL A 36 -27.12 -14.89 11.37
N ARG A 37 -25.79 -15.08 11.32
CA ARG A 37 -25.00 -14.34 10.34
C ARG A 37 -25.57 -14.81 9.00
N PRO A 38 -26.07 -13.94 8.11
CA PRO A 38 -26.31 -14.39 6.75
C PRO A 38 -25.00 -15.03 6.31
N GLU A 39 -25.06 -16.30 5.92
CA GLU A 39 -23.94 -16.94 5.27
C GLU A 39 -23.65 -16.04 4.08
N VAL A 40 -22.61 -15.22 4.19
CA VAL A 40 -22.22 -14.29 3.14
C VAL A 40 -21.88 -15.22 1.99
N ALA A 41 -22.80 -15.32 1.03
CA ALA A 41 -22.66 -16.15 -0.13
C ALA A 41 -21.25 -15.93 -0.64
N LYS A 42 -20.46 -17.02 -0.70
CA LYS A 42 -19.10 -16.93 -1.23
C LYS A 42 -19.20 -16.17 -2.55
N PRO A 43 -18.38 -15.13 -2.76
CA PRO A 43 -18.39 -14.45 -4.03
C PRO A 43 -18.23 -15.50 -5.12
N THR A 44 -19.15 -15.54 -6.08
CA THR A 44 -19.16 -16.55 -7.14
C THR A 44 -17.90 -16.47 -8.02
N LEU A 45 -17.19 -15.34 -7.94
CA LEU A 45 -15.95 -15.06 -8.64
C LEU A 45 -14.75 -15.60 -7.87
N THR A 46 -13.75 -16.07 -8.59
CA THR A 46 -12.38 -16.21 -8.11
C THR A 46 -11.71 -14.82 -7.99
N PRO A 47 -10.61 -14.68 -7.22
CA PRO A 47 -9.86 -13.42 -7.15
C PRO A 47 -9.46 -12.89 -8.54
N ARG A 48 -8.99 -13.77 -9.43
CA ARG A 48 -8.61 -13.39 -10.79
C ARG A 48 -9.80 -12.91 -11.63
N GLU A 49 -10.95 -13.56 -11.50
CA GLU A 49 -12.17 -13.09 -12.16
C GLU A 49 -12.66 -11.77 -11.59
N PHE A 50 -12.43 -11.50 -10.31
CA PHE A 50 -12.73 -10.20 -9.71
C PHE A 50 -11.82 -9.08 -10.23
N GLU A 51 -10.53 -9.35 -10.42
CA GLU A 51 -9.60 -8.42 -11.10
C GLU A 51 -10.08 -8.09 -12.52
N GLN A 52 -10.44 -9.13 -13.28
CA GLN A 52 -10.98 -8.97 -14.62
C GLN A 52 -12.29 -8.18 -14.62
N HIS A 53 -13.21 -8.49 -13.70
CA HIS A 53 -14.46 -7.76 -13.53
C HIS A 53 -14.23 -6.27 -13.25
N CYS A 54 -13.28 -5.93 -12.38
CA CYS A 54 -12.92 -4.53 -12.11
C CYS A 54 -12.40 -3.84 -13.37
N ALA A 55 -11.56 -4.52 -14.16
CA ALA A 55 -11.05 -3.99 -15.42
C ALA A 55 -12.17 -3.78 -16.45
N ASP A 56 -13.11 -4.71 -16.57
CA ASP A 56 -14.24 -4.63 -17.50
C ASP A 56 -15.17 -3.45 -17.16
N VAL A 57 -15.44 -3.22 -15.87
CA VAL A 57 -16.24 -2.06 -15.42
C VAL A 57 -15.56 -0.74 -15.79
N LEU A 58 -14.25 -0.63 -15.62
CA LEU A 58 -13.49 0.56 -16.04
C LEU A 58 -13.47 0.70 -17.57
N ALA A 59 -13.25 -0.39 -18.30
CA ALA A 59 -13.25 -0.40 -19.76
C ALA A 59 -14.59 0.07 -20.34
N ALA A 60 -15.70 -0.38 -19.76
CA ALA A 60 -17.05 0.06 -20.11
C ALA A 60 -17.28 1.56 -19.84
N ARG A 61 -16.43 2.20 -19.01
CA ARG A 61 -16.42 3.64 -18.76
C ARG A 61 -15.34 4.38 -19.56
N GLY A 62 -14.77 3.75 -20.59
CA GLY A 62 -13.83 4.39 -21.52
C GLY A 62 -12.40 4.49 -20.99
N TRP A 63 -12.03 3.70 -19.99
CA TRP A 63 -10.63 3.53 -19.61
C TRP A 63 -9.93 2.52 -20.53
N SER A 64 -8.69 2.80 -20.89
CA SER A 64 -7.78 1.78 -21.44
C SER A 64 -7.19 1.00 -20.27
N VAL A 65 -7.45 -0.31 -20.21
CA VAL A 65 -7.10 -1.15 -19.06
C VAL A 65 -6.11 -2.25 -19.43
N THR A 66 -5.27 -2.64 -18.48
CA THR A 66 -4.40 -3.81 -18.57
C THR A 66 -4.46 -4.54 -17.24
N VAL A 67 -4.85 -5.82 -17.28
CA VAL A 67 -4.89 -6.68 -16.09
C VAL A 67 -3.50 -7.23 -15.80
N GLY A 68 -3.14 -7.27 -14.51
CA GLY A 68 -1.90 -7.82 -14.01
C GLY A 68 -1.73 -9.30 -14.34
N ARG A 69 -0.48 -9.76 -14.23
CA ARG A 69 -0.16 -11.19 -14.42
C ARG A 69 -0.46 -12.01 -13.16
N GLY A 70 -0.89 -11.38 -12.07
CA GLY A 70 -1.26 -12.00 -10.80
C GLY A 70 -0.05 -12.17 -9.88
N SER A 71 0.92 -13.01 -10.27
CA SER A 71 2.15 -13.16 -9.46
C SER A 71 3.23 -12.16 -9.89
N GLY A 72 3.87 -11.52 -8.91
CA GLY A 72 5.03 -10.64 -9.11
C GLY A 72 4.71 -9.26 -9.68
N ASP A 73 3.43 -8.87 -9.76
CA ASP A 73 2.96 -7.60 -10.31
C ASP A 73 3.16 -6.38 -9.40
N GLN A 74 3.81 -6.57 -8.25
CA GLN A 74 4.09 -5.52 -7.27
C GLN A 74 2.82 -4.83 -6.74
N GLY A 75 1.69 -5.54 -6.73
CA GLY A 75 0.40 -5.02 -6.27
C GLY A 75 -0.36 -4.20 -7.31
N VAL A 76 -0.14 -4.50 -8.59
CA VAL A 76 -0.84 -3.88 -9.73
C VAL A 76 -1.73 -4.92 -10.40
N ASP A 77 -2.92 -5.13 -9.83
CA ASP A 77 -3.89 -6.06 -10.39
C ASP A 77 -4.56 -5.47 -11.64
N VAL A 78 -4.80 -4.16 -11.68
CA VAL A 78 -5.30 -3.44 -12.86
C VAL A 78 -4.54 -2.13 -13.03
N LEU A 79 -4.01 -1.90 -14.23
CA LEU A 79 -3.49 -0.62 -14.68
C LEU A 79 -4.51 0.02 -15.63
N ALA A 80 -5.00 1.21 -15.32
CA ALA A 80 -5.99 1.91 -16.12
C ALA A 80 -5.51 3.30 -16.55
N ARG A 81 -5.87 3.71 -17.76
CA ARG A 81 -5.52 5.01 -18.34
C ARG A 81 -6.73 5.71 -18.96
N LYS A 82 -6.88 7.01 -18.70
CA LYS A 82 -7.91 7.85 -19.32
C LYS A 82 -7.50 9.32 -19.25
N ALA A 83 -7.76 10.08 -20.31
CA ALA A 83 -7.46 11.52 -20.38
C ALA A 83 -6.02 11.89 -19.94
N GLY A 84 -5.03 11.10 -20.38
CA GLY A 84 -3.62 11.31 -20.01
C GLY A 84 -3.23 10.93 -18.57
N ARG A 85 -4.19 10.49 -17.75
CA ARG A 85 -3.97 10.01 -16.38
C ARG A 85 -3.84 8.49 -16.35
N LYS A 86 -2.98 8.00 -15.46
CA LYS A 86 -2.69 6.60 -15.22
C LYS A 86 -2.94 6.27 -13.76
N VAL A 87 -3.72 5.22 -13.49
CA VAL A 87 -4.03 4.74 -12.15
C VAL A 87 -3.74 3.25 -12.01
N VAL A 88 -3.39 2.84 -10.81
CA VAL A 88 -3.30 1.42 -10.44
C VAL A 88 -4.39 1.06 -9.45
N LEU A 89 -4.94 -0.14 -9.60
CA LEU A 89 -5.93 -0.68 -8.68
C LEU A 89 -5.42 -2.02 -8.14
N GLN A 90 -5.47 -2.16 -6.82
CA GLN A 90 -5.32 -3.43 -6.12
C GLN A 90 -6.72 -3.94 -5.75
N CYS A 91 -7.15 -5.02 -6.37
CA CYS A 91 -8.44 -5.67 -6.17
C CYS A 91 -8.35 -6.72 -5.05
N LYS A 92 -9.20 -6.62 -4.03
CA LYS A 92 -9.30 -7.57 -2.92
C LYS A 92 -10.71 -8.14 -2.82
N LEU A 93 -10.86 -9.41 -3.18
CA LEU A 93 -12.10 -10.16 -3.04
C LEU A 93 -12.11 -10.93 -1.70
N TYR A 94 -12.61 -10.32 -0.62
CA TYR A 94 -12.52 -10.87 0.74
C TYR A 94 -13.89 -11.08 1.41
N ALA A 95 -13.92 -11.99 2.38
CA ALA A 95 -15.06 -12.18 3.29
C ALA A 95 -14.92 -11.40 4.60
N ARG A 96 -13.75 -10.80 4.84
CA ARG A 96 -13.42 -10.03 6.04
C ARG A 96 -12.95 -8.63 5.66
N PRO A 97 -13.01 -7.66 6.59
CA PRO A 97 -12.55 -6.31 6.30
C PRO A 97 -11.10 -6.26 5.79
N VAL A 98 -10.85 -5.39 4.82
CA VAL A 98 -9.53 -5.21 4.20
C VAL A 98 -8.64 -4.34 5.10
N GLY A 99 -7.41 -4.81 5.35
CA GLY A 99 -6.43 -4.14 6.21
C GLY A 99 -5.30 -3.42 5.47
N ASN A 100 -4.35 -2.86 6.24
CA ASN A 100 -3.25 -2.02 5.77
C ASN A 100 -2.40 -2.62 4.63
N LYS A 101 -2.23 -3.94 4.59
CA LYS A 101 -1.41 -4.60 3.56
C LYS A 101 -1.86 -4.25 2.15
N ALA A 102 -3.16 -4.22 1.88
CA ALA A 102 -3.68 -3.88 0.56
C ALA A 102 -3.35 -2.43 0.16
N VAL A 103 -3.38 -1.51 1.13
CA VAL A 103 -3.03 -0.09 0.92
C VAL A 103 -1.53 0.05 0.63
N GLN A 104 -0.69 -0.69 1.34
CA GLN A 104 0.76 -0.72 1.14
C GLN A 104 1.12 -1.28 -0.25
N GLU A 105 0.44 -2.34 -0.68
CA GLU A 105 0.60 -2.93 -2.02
C GLU A 105 0.19 -1.94 -3.10
N ALA A 106 -0.99 -1.31 -3.00
CA ALA A 106 -1.43 -0.31 -3.97
C ALA A 106 -0.48 0.91 -4.03
N LEU A 107 0.05 1.35 -2.89
CA LEU A 107 1.04 2.43 -2.82
C LEU A 107 2.36 2.04 -3.52
N ALA A 108 2.85 0.81 -3.30
CA ALA A 108 4.04 0.30 -3.97
C ALA A 108 3.80 0.15 -5.48
N GLY A 109 2.66 -0.40 -5.88
CA GLY A 109 2.23 -0.53 -7.26
C GLY A 109 2.14 0.82 -7.97
N ARG A 110 1.70 1.87 -7.28
CA ARG A 110 1.67 3.26 -7.82
C ARG A 110 3.07 3.70 -8.22
N GLY A 111 4.04 3.53 -7.33
CA GLY A 111 5.43 3.89 -7.57
C GLY A 111 6.06 3.05 -8.67
N TYR A 112 5.84 1.73 -8.63
CA TYR A 112 6.36 0.78 -9.61
C TYR A 112 5.86 1.07 -11.03
N ALA A 113 4.57 1.33 -11.19
CA ALA A 113 3.98 1.66 -12.49
C ALA A 113 4.19 3.13 -12.89
N GLY A 114 4.67 3.99 -12.00
CA GLY A 114 4.76 5.45 -12.18
C GLY A 114 3.39 6.10 -12.40
N ALA A 115 2.36 5.64 -11.70
CA ALA A 115 0.97 6.08 -11.85
C ALA A 115 0.66 7.36 -11.08
N ASP A 116 -0.28 8.15 -11.61
CA ASP A 116 -0.76 9.40 -11.02
C ASP A 116 -1.62 9.17 -9.77
N GLY A 117 -2.32 8.03 -9.72
CA GLY A 117 -3.19 7.66 -8.60
C GLY A 117 -3.18 6.16 -8.32
N ALA A 118 -3.69 5.81 -7.15
CA ALA A 118 -3.85 4.42 -6.75
C ALA A 118 -5.11 4.21 -5.92
N ALA A 119 -5.73 3.05 -6.07
CA ALA A 119 -6.86 2.63 -5.27
C ALA A 119 -6.73 1.17 -4.82
N VAL A 120 -7.30 0.86 -3.67
CA VAL A 120 -7.70 -0.50 -3.33
C VAL A 120 -9.18 -0.63 -3.64
N VAL A 121 -9.58 -1.67 -4.37
CA VAL A 121 -10.97 -1.98 -4.68
C VAL A 121 -11.38 -3.25 -3.94
N SER A 122 -12.52 -3.25 -3.28
CA SER A 122 -13.02 -4.45 -2.61
C SER A 122 -14.54 -4.57 -2.66
N ASN A 123 -15.03 -5.80 -2.47
CA ASN A 123 -16.42 -6.11 -2.14
C ASN A 123 -16.71 -6.01 -0.63
N ALA A 124 -15.67 -5.89 0.20
CA ALA A 124 -15.74 -5.88 1.65
C ALA A 124 -15.43 -4.48 2.22
N PRO A 125 -15.87 -4.18 3.45
CA PRO A 125 -15.48 -2.94 4.13
C PRO A 125 -13.99 -2.92 4.45
N TYR A 126 -13.48 -1.76 4.85
CA TYR A 126 -12.08 -1.56 5.26
C TYR A 126 -11.97 -1.39 6.77
N THR A 127 -10.80 -1.75 7.34
CA THR A 127 -10.52 -1.47 8.75
C THR A 127 -10.30 0.02 8.99
N ALA A 128 -10.53 0.50 10.21
CA ALA A 128 -10.22 1.88 10.60
C ALA A 128 -8.74 2.24 10.36
N SER A 129 -7.83 1.28 10.59
CA SER A 129 -6.40 1.43 10.30
C SER A 129 -6.13 1.59 8.80
N ALA A 130 -6.84 0.88 7.93
CA ALA A 130 -6.69 0.99 6.48
C ALA A 130 -7.15 2.36 6.01
N HIS A 131 -8.29 2.86 6.53
CA HIS A 131 -8.74 4.23 6.27
C HIS A 131 -7.70 5.27 6.68
N ALA A 132 -7.14 5.16 7.89
CA ALA A 132 -6.13 6.10 8.40
C ALA A 132 -4.87 6.12 7.52
N LEU A 133 -4.38 4.94 7.11
CA LEU A 133 -3.20 4.82 6.24
C LEU A 133 -3.49 5.37 4.84
N ALA A 134 -4.60 4.96 4.23
CA ALA A 134 -5.02 5.36 2.88
C ALA A 134 -5.11 6.88 2.74
N ALA A 135 -5.75 7.55 3.72
CA ALA A 135 -5.83 9.00 3.79
C ALA A 135 -4.46 9.68 3.88
N ARG A 136 -3.48 9.07 4.56
CA ARG A 136 -2.12 9.62 4.70
C ARG A 136 -1.28 9.50 3.44
N VAL A 137 -1.46 8.42 2.66
CA VAL A 137 -0.60 8.10 1.51
C VAL A 137 -1.24 8.42 0.16
N GLY A 138 -2.49 8.92 0.18
CA GLY A 138 -3.25 9.28 -1.01
C GLY A 138 -3.61 8.05 -1.86
N VAL A 139 -4.04 6.97 -1.21
CA VAL A 139 -4.62 5.79 -1.87
C VAL A 139 -6.12 5.81 -1.63
N LEU A 140 -6.92 5.67 -2.68
CA LEU A 140 -8.37 5.59 -2.54
C LEU A 140 -8.80 4.21 -2.03
N LEU A 141 -9.85 4.17 -1.22
CA LEU A 141 -10.53 2.94 -0.82
C LEU A 141 -11.89 2.95 -1.50
N LEU A 142 -12.10 2.01 -2.42
CA LEU A 142 -13.28 1.97 -3.27
C LEU A 142 -14.03 0.66 -3.06
N HIS A 143 -15.34 0.74 -2.88
CA HIS A 143 -16.17 -0.44 -3.09
C HIS A 143 -16.26 -0.73 -4.59
N VAL A 144 -16.48 -1.98 -4.99
CA VAL A 144 -16.63 -2.35 -6.42
C VAL A 144 -17.74 -1.54 -7.12
N SER A 145 -18.79 -1.17 -6.39
CA SER A 145 -19.88 -0.31 -6.89
C SER A 145 -19.46 1.14 -7.18
N ASP A 146 -18.28 1.56 -6.72
CA ASP A 146 -17.74 2.90 -6.96
C ASP A 146 -16.99 3.00 -8.29
N LEU A 147 -16.55 1.88 -8.85
CA LEU A 147 -15.79 1.85 -10.11
C LEU A 147 -16.45 2.57 -11.29
N PRO A 148 -17.79 2.51 -11.48
CA PRO A 148 -18.45 3.30 -12.52
C PRO A 148 -18.22 4.81 -12.42
N ARG A 149 -17.81 5.31 -11.24
CA ARG A 149 -17.56 6.72 -10.93
C ARG A 149 -16.07 7.03 -10.73
N ALA A 150 -15.17 6.12 -11.10
CA ALA A 150 -13.73 6.27 -10.88
C ALA A 150 -13.16 7.59 -11.43
N ASP A 151 -13.67 8.06 -12.57
CA ASP A 151 -13.30 9.35 -13.19
C ASP A 151 -13.38 10.53 -12.22
N THR A 152 -14.50 10.61 -11.49
CA THR A 152 -14.76 11.70 -10.54
C THR A 152 -14.09 11.48 -9.19
N LEU A 153 -13.80 10.23 -8.82
CA LEU A 153 -13.25 9.90 -7.50
C LEU A 153 -11.75 10.11 -7.41
N PHE A 154 -11.01 9.89 -8.51
CA PHE A 154 -9.58 10.20 -8.54
C PHE A 154 -9.27 11.70 -8.52
N GLN A 155 -10.26 12.56 -8.79
CA GLN A 155 -10.18 14.03 -8.66
C GLN A 155 -8.85 14.61 -9.18
N PHE A 156 -8.38 14.12 -10.32
CA PHE A 156 -7.17 14.68 -10.90
C PHE A 156 -7.44 16.14 -11.27
N PRO A 157 -6.56 17.09 -10.90
CA PRO A 157 -6.67 18.44 -11.41
C PRO A 157 -6.67 18.35 -12.94
N GLU A 158 -7.55 19.11 -13.58
CA GLU A 158 -7.63 19.16 -15.04
C GLU A 158 -6.22 19.37 -15.58
N ALA A 159 -5.80 18.50 -16.50
CA ALA A 159 -4.45 18.61 -17.05
C ALA A 159 -4.30 20.03 -17.58
N PRO A 160 -3.22 20.78 -17.23
CA PRO A 160 -3.00 22.07 -17.84
C PRO A 160 -3.07 21.85 -19.35
N ALA A 161 -3.89 22.67 -20.03
CA ALA A 161 -4.09 22.58 -21.47
C ALA A 161 -2.73 22.31 -22.12
N PRO A 162 -2.63 21.32 -23.02
CA PRO A 162 -1.34 20.85 -23.52
C PRO A 162 -0.54 22.09 -23.90
N ALA A 163 0.55 22.32 -23.17
CA ALA A 163 1.42 23.45 -23.45
C ALA A 163 1.72 23.34 -24.94
N THR A 164 1.27 24.33 -25.72
CA THR A 164 1.59 24.45 -27.13
C THR A 164 3.06 24.12 -27.23
N GLU A 165 3.38 22.99 -27.86
CA GLU A 165 4.77 22.59 -28.05
C GLU A 165 5.40 23.73 -28.85
N GLU A 166 6.04 24.67 -28.16
CA GLU A 166 6.78 25.71 -28.82
C GLU A 166 7.87 24.99 -29.60
N GLU A 167 7.71 24.96 -30.92
CA GLU A 167 8.68 24.41 -31.85
C GLU A 167 10.07 24.85 -31.39
N PRO A 168 11.04 23.93 -31.24
CA PRO A 168 12.34 24.27 -30.70
C PRO A 168 12.96 25.34 -31.59
N THR A 169 13.01 26.57 -31.07
CA THR A 169 13.46 27.75 -31.81
C THR A 169 14.82 27.46 -32.40
N ARG A 170 15.03 27.95 -33.64
CA ARG A 170 16.26 27.72 -34.46
C ARG A 170 17.57 27.93 -33.69
N ALA A 171 17.56 28.77 -32.65
CA ALA A 171 18.65 29.00 -31.70
C ALA A 171 19.08 27.74 -30.91
N ARG A 172 18.13 26.90 -30.46
CA ARG A 172 18.42 25.67 -29.70
C ARG A 172 19.00 24.57 -30.59
N ARG A 173 18.58 24.50 -31.87
CA ARG A 173 19.18 23.63 -32.90
C ARG A 173 20.65 23.99 -33.18
N ARG A 174 21.02 25.28 -33.14
CA ARG A 174 22.42 25.71 -33.30
C ARG A 174 23.29 25.29 -32.11
N ARG A 175 22.77 25.31 -30.88
CA ARG A 175 23.51 24.90 -29.67
C ARG A 175 23.79 23.40 -29.62
N ALA A 176 22.89 22.57 -30.15
CA ALA A 176 23.08 21.12 -30.27
C ALA A 176 24.15 20.74 -31.31
N ARG A 177 24.52 21.64 -32.23
CA ARG A 177 25.58 21.47 -33.23
C ARG A 177 26.95 22.01 -32.75
N ARG A 178 27.23 21.98 -31.45
CA ARG A 178 28.61 22.20 -30.98
C ARG A 178 29.48 21.05 -31.50
N PRO A 179 30.59 21.30 -32.21
CA PRO A 179 31.47 20.25 -32.67
C PRO A 179 32.01 19.48 -31.45
N ALA A 180 32.06 18.16 -31.57
CA ALA A 180 32.63 17.28 -30.56
C ALA A 180 34.02 17.82 -30.18
N ARG A 181 34.18 18.28 -28.94
CA ARG A 181 35.52 18.53 -28.39
C ARG A 181 36.31 17.23 -28.57
N ALA A 182 37.47 17.36 -29.22
CA ALA A 182 38.41 16.28 -29.47
C ALA A 182 38.53 15.41 -28.23
N ARG A 183 38.35 14.10 -28.41
CA ARG A 183 38.49 13.10 -27.36
C ARG A 183 39.92 13.17 -26.83
N GLY A 184 40.10 13.89 -25.73
CA GLY A 184 41.35 13.87 -24.97
C GLY A 184 41.64 12.44 -24.56
N ARG A 185 42.85 11.97 -24.89
CA ARG A 185 43.37 10.66 -24.55
C ARG A 185 43.43 10.56 -23.02
N TRP A 186 42.52 9.81 -22.41
CA TRP A 186 42.61 9.51 -20.98
C TRP A 186 43.81 8.56 -20.76
N PRO A 187 44.73 8.86 -19.83
CA PRO A 187 45.74 7.89 -19.43
C PRO A 187 45.06 6.69 -18.78
N ARG A 188 45.37 5.48 -19.24
CA ARG A 188 44.87 4.24 -18.68
C ARG A 188 45.50 4.03 -17.29
N PRO A 189 44.73 3.88 -16.20
CA PRO A 189 45.30 3.39 -14.96
C PRO A 189 45.71 1.93 -15.15
N ALA A 190 46.92 1.59 -14.71
CA ALA A 190 47.44 0.23 -14.74
C ALA A 190 46.65 -0.65 -13.74
N LEU A 191 45.86 -1.59 -14.24
CA LEU A 191 45.26 -2.65 -13.45
C LEU A 191 46.34 -3.66 -13.07
N ARG A 192 46.61 -3.83 -11.77
CA ARG A 192 47.38 -4.96 -11.25
C ARG A 192 46.44 -6.16 -11.09
N PRO A 193 46.83 -7.38 -11.49
CA PRO A 193 45.97 -8.55 -11.36
C PRO A 193 45.95 -9.03 -9.90
N LEU A 194 44.76 -9.28 -9.36
CA LEU A 194 44.60 -10.14 -8.19
C LEU A 194 44.01 -11.46 -8.66
N ALA A 195 44.66 -12.54 -8.24
CA ALA A 195 44.46 -13.90 -8.69
C ALA A 195 43.04 -14.42 -8.39
N ALA A 196 42.51 -15.17 -9.35
CA ALA A 196 41.30 -15.96 -9.20
C ALA A 196 41.62 -17.28 -8.49
N ALA A 197 40.95 -17.55 -7.37
CA ALA A 197 40.72 -18.88 -6.81
C ALA A 197 39.57 -18.69 -5.81
N ALA A 198 38.40 -19.29 -6.01
CA ALA A 198 37.98 -20.55 -5.37
C ALA A 198 36.47 -20.33 -5.05
N PHE A 199 35.54 -21.26 -5.06
CA PHE A 199 35.51 -22.70 -5.23
C PHE A 199 34.02 -23.03 -5.51
N ALA A 200 33.77 -23.95 -6.42
CA ALA A 200 32.46 -24.55 -6.59
C ALA A 200 32.22 -25.61 -5.50
N GLY A 201 31.02 -25.60 -4.91
CA GLY A 201 30.32 -26.78 -4.39
C GLY A 201 30.92 -27.53 -3.19
N PHE A 202 30.28 -27.43 -2.02
CA PHE A 202 30.22 -28.58 -1.13
C PHE A 202 28.88 -28.64 -0.39
N ILE A 203 28.30 -29.83 -0.52
CA ILE A 203 27.02 -30.31 0.00
C ILE A 203 27.07 -30.43 1.53
N LEU A 204 25.91 -30.21 2.17
CA LEU A 204 25.38 -30.75 3.44
C LEU A 204 26.38 -31.31 4.47
N LEU A 205 26.28 -30.85 5.74
CA LEU A 205 26.16 -31.66 6.98
C LEU A 205 26.72 -30.92 8.25
N PHE A 206 25.83 -30.28 9.04
CA PHE A 206 25.90 -29.99 10.52
C PHE A 206 27.15 -29.34 11.17
N PRO A 207 27.13 -28.83 12.43
CA PRO A 207 26.06 -28.42 13.33
C PRO A 207 26.19 -26.95 13.86
N ARG A 208 25.15 -26.52 14.59
CA ARG A 208 24.99 -25.28 15.38
C ARG A 208 26.23 -24.81 16.17
N LEU A 209 26.52 -23.50 16.11
CA LEU A 209 27.16 -22.72 17.18
C LEU A 209 26.17 -21.62 17.69
N PRO A 210 26.09 -21.37 19.01
CA PRO A 210 25.19 -20.40 19.63
C PRO A 210 25.69 -18.94 19.51
N PRO A 211 24.86 -17.93 19.83
CA PRO A 211 25.01 -16.58 19.28
C PRO A 211 26.04 -15.74 20.06
N GLY A 212 27.07 -15.25 19.37
CA GLY A 212 27.85 -14.09 19.79
C GLY A 212 27.26 -12.86 19.12
N GLY A 213 26.80 -11.89 19.92
CA GLY A 213 26.26 -10.63 19.41
C GLY A 213 27.34 -9.79 18.76
N GLU A 214 27.17 -9.50 17.47
CA GLU A 214 27.81 -8.36 16.82
C GLU A 214 26.74 -7.33 16.50
N GLU A 215 26.91 -6.12 17.03
CA GLU A 215 26.13 -4.96 16.64
C GLU A 215 26.28 -4.70 15.13
N PRO A 216 25.19 -4.35 14.42
CA PRO A 216 25.29 -3.92 13.04
C PRO A 216 26.07 -2.60 12.97
N PRO A 217 26.93 -2.41 11.95
CA PRO A 217 27.71 -1.19 11.80
C PRO A 217 26.81 0.04 11.68
N PRO A 218 27.25 1.22 12.19
CA PRO A 218 26.42 2.42 12.18
C PRO A 218 26.05 2.79 10.75
N ARG A 219 24.74 2.92 10.50
CA ARG A 219 24.20 3.37 9.22
C ARG A 219 24.78 4.74 8.91
N ALA A 220 25.48 4.87 7.79
CA ALA A 220 25.87 6.15 7.24
C ALA A 220 24.63 7.06 7.17
N ALA A 221 24.68 8.19 7.89
CA ALA A 221 23.63 9.19 7.87
C ALA A 221 23.41 9.65 6.42
N ARG A 222 22.22 9.37 5.88
CA ARG A 222 21.80 9.96 4.61
C ARG A 222 21.85 11.48 4.76
N ALA A 223 22.62 12.15 3.90
CA ALA A 223 22.61 13.60 3.80
C ALA A 223 21.18 14.07 3.57
N VAL A 224 20.62 14.78 4.55
CA VAL A 224 19.37 15.50 4.45
C VAL A 224 19.62 16.68 3.51
N LEU A 225 19.03 16.66 2.32
CA LEU A 225 19.04 17.82 1.44
C LEU A 225 18.37 19.01 2.15
N PRO A 226 18.94 20.22 2.11
CA PRO A 226 18.34 21.38 2.74
C PRO A 226 16.97 21.67 2.11
N LEU A 227 16.00 21.99 2.97
CA LEU A 227 14.66 22.37 2.54
C LEU A 227 14.72 23.59 1.60
N PRO A 228 13.89 23.64 0.54
CA PRO A 228 13.79 24.81 -0.31
C PRO A 228 13.35 26.04 0.50
N PRO A 229 13.81 27.25 0.17
CA PRO A 229 13.39 28.47 0.85
C PRO A 229 11.87 28.69 0.68
N PRO A 230 11.21 29.36 1.65
CA PRO A 230 9.79 29.67 1.57
C PRO A 230 9.48 30.53 0.34
N ALA A 231 8.33 30.27 -0.28
CA ALA A 231 7.87 31.03 -1.44
C ALA A 231 7.67 32.52 -1.08
N PRO A 232 7.98 33.46 -1.99
CA PRO A 232 7.72 34.88 -1.76
C PRO A 232 6.21 35.15 -1.60
N PRO A 233 5.81 36.14 -0.78
CA PRO A 233 4.41 36.50 -0.62
C PRO A 233 3.81 36.96 -1.95
N LEU A 234 2.59 36.49 -2.23
CA LEU A 234 1.83 36.89 -3.42
C LEU A 234 1.57 38.42 -3.39
N PRO A 235 1.67 39.12 -4.52
CA PRO A 235 1.35 40.53 -4.58
C PRO A 235 -0.13 40.74 -4.24
N LEU A 236 -0.39 41.62 -3.25
CA LEU A 236 -1.73 42.09 -2.93
C LEU A 236 -2.34 42.70 -4.19
N ARG A 237 -3.40 42.08 -4.72
CA ARG A 237 -4.25 42.70 -5.73
C ARG A 237 -4.81 43.98 -5.12
N ALA A 238 -4.39 45.12 -5.65
CA ALA A 238 -5.05 46.39 -5.38
C ALA A 238 -6.51 46.26 -5.84
N ALA A 239 -7.44 46.34 -4.89
CA ALA A 239 -8.85 46.54 -5.19
C ALA A 239 -8.98 47.88 -5.91
N ARG A 240 -9.51 47.84 -7.13
CA ARG A 240 -10.07 48.99 -7.83
C ARG A 240 -11.58 48.88 -7.78
#